data_AF-A0A956BNC9-F1
#
_entry.id   AF-A0A956BNC9-F1
#
_cell.length_a   1.000
_cell.length_b   1.000
_cell.length_c   1.000
_cell.angle_alpha   90.00
_cell.angle_beta   90.00
_cell.angle_gamma   90.00
#
_symmetry.space_group_name_H-M   'P 1'
#
loop_
_entity.id
_entity.type
_entity.pdbx_description
1 polymer ?
#
loop_
_entity_poly.entity_id
_entity_poly.type
_entity_poly.pdbx_seq_one_letter_code
_entity_poly.pdbx_strand_id
1 'polypeptide(L)'
;MDLSRFDEEVALVKEIYNDAWEDNWGHVQMTDAEIDFMAQGLKQVIDPKLCYVAYLGDEAVAVSITLPDFNQVAKKMNGRIFPFGWWHYLTGKGKIDTLRIFILGVKKAHQKLPLGAPLYVRTWEEGLRRGVRGAEASLILENNNRMRGALEKLGAKIYKTYRIYETSTSR
;
A
#
# COMPACT_ATOMS: atom_id res chain seq x y z
N MET A 1 13.53 -3.57 -0.43
CA MET A 1 13.64 -2.64 0.70
C MET A 1 14.54 -3.25 1.75
N ASP A 2 15.46 -2.48 2.33
CA ASP A 2 16.39 -2.91 3.36
C ASP A 2 16.00 -2.35 4.74
N LEU A 3 15.37 -3.17 5.58
CA LEU A 3 14.94 -2.73 6.92
C LEU A 3 16.09 -2.53 7.91
N SER A 4 17.32 -2.93 7.59
CA SER A 4 18.47 -2.54 8.42
C SER A 4 18.73 -1.03 8.35
N ARG A 5 18.34 -0.39 7.25
CA ARG A 5 18.38 1.06 6.99
C ARG A 5 16.98 1.67 7.04
N PHE A 6 16.19 1.26 8.04
CA PHE A 6 14.77 1.60 8.13
C PHE A 6 14.48 3.09 8.00
N ASP A 7 15.20 3.94 8.72
CA ASP A 7 14.95 5.38 8.72
C ASP A 7 15.25 6.02 7.35
N GLU A 8 16.26 5.50 6.63
CA GLU A 8 16.62 5.96 5.28
C GLU A 8 15.58 5.51 4.24
N GLU A 9 15.09 4.27 4.34
CA GLU A 9 14.00 3.78 3.50
C GLU A 9 12.71 4.57 3.74
N VAL A 10 12.41 4.92 5.00
CA VAL A 10 11.27 5.78 5.35
C VAL A 10 11.43 7.18 4.75
N ALA A 11 12.62 7.78 4.82
CA ALA A 11 12.88 9.07 4.21
C ALA A 11 12.65 9.06 2.69
N LEU A 12 13.08 8.00 2.01
CA LEU A 12 12.85 7.81 0.58
C LEU A 12 11.35 7.67 0.27
N VAL A 13 10.62 6.89 1.08
CA VAL A 13 9.16 6.73 0.92
C VAL A 13 8.45 8.08 1.13
N LYS A 14 8.85 8.87 2.13
CA LYS A 14 8.30 10.21 2.40
C LYS A 14 8.41 11.13 1.18
N GLU A 15 9.61 11.20 0.60
CA GLU A 15 9.89 12.02 -0.58
C GLU A 15 8.98 11.65 -1.74
N ILE A 16 8.93 10.35 -2.10
CA ILE A 16 8.11 9.88 -3.22
C ILE A 16 6.62 10.02 -2.92
N TYR A 17 6.18 9.80 -1.68
CA TYR A 17 4.78 9.90 -1.29
C TYR A 17 4.27 11.34 -1.43
N ASN A 18 4.98 12.31 -0.87
CA ASN A 18 4.57 13.71 -0.92
C ASN A 18 4.58 14.26 -2.35
N ASP A 19 5.57 13.87 -3.18
CA ASP A 19 5.58 14.25 -4.60
C ASP A 19 4.45 13.57 -5.40
N ALA A 20 4.27 12.26 -5.25
CA ALA A 20 3.33 11.51 -6.09
C ALA A 20 1.85 11.76 -5.77
N TRP A 21 1.51 12.15 -4.53
CA TRP A 21 0.11 12.33 -4.10
C TRP A 21 -0.36 13.79 -4.04
N GLU A 22 0.51 14.79 -4.22
CA GLU A 22 0.14 16.22 -4.11
C GLU A 22 -1.07 16.62 -4.98
N ASP A 23 -1.25 16.02 -6.16
CA ASP A 23 -2.36 16.33 -7.06
C ASP A 23 -3.61 15.45 -6.85
N ASN A 24 -3.59 14.52 -5.90
CA ASN A 24 -4.73 13.64 -5.64
C ASN A 24 -5.84 14.40 -4.88
N TRP A 25 -7.07 14.29 -5.37
CA TRP A 25 -8.23 14.91 -4.71
C TRP A 25 -8.37 14.42 -3.26
N GLY A 26 -8.47 15.36 -2.33
CA GLY A 26 -8.55 15.08 -0.89
C GLY A 26 -7.22 14.66 -0.26
N HIS A 27 -6.10 14.74 -0.98
CA HIS A 27 -4.80 14.53 -0.39
C HIS A 27 -4.41 15.73 0.48
N VAL A 28 -4.08 15.42 1.74
CA VAL A 28 -3.43 16.35 2.66
C VAL A 28 -1.99 15.85 2.78
N GLN A 29 -1.03 16.72 2.47
CA GLN A 29 0.38 16.39 2.64
C GLN A 29 0.61 16.01 4.11
N MET A 30 1.17 14.83 4.29
CA MET A 30 1.46 14.33 5.63
C MET A 30 2.76 14.96 6.10
N THR A 31 2.77 15.38 7.36
CA THR A 31 3.98 15.83 8.03
C THR A 31 4.95 14.67 8.22
N ASP A 32 6.25 14.97 8.33
CA ASP A 32 7.27 13.96 8.58
C ASP A 32 6.96 13.12 9.83
N ALA A 33 6.44 13.77 10.89
CA ALA A 33 6.06 13.12 12.14
C ALA A 33 4.89 12.14 11.95
N GLU A 34 3.91 12.47 11.12
CA GLU A 34 2.79 11.56 10.81
C GLU A 34 3.28 10.34 10.03
N ILE A 35 4.16 10.53 9.04
CA ILE A 35 4.72 9.42 8.27
C ILE A 35 5.62 8.56 9.16
N ASP A 36 6.44 9.14 10.03
CA ASP A 36 7.27 8.40 10.99
C ASP A 36 6.42 7.57 11.94
N PHE A 37 5.36 8.15 12.49
CA PHE A 37 4.44 7.44 13.37
C PHE A 37 3.81 6.24 12.67
N MET A 38 3.32 6.42 11.43
CA MET A 38 2.77 5.32 10.63
C MET A 38 3.84 4.26 10.31
N ALA A 39 5.04 4.67 9.91
CA ALA A 39 6.12 3.76 9.57
C ALA A 39 6.50 2.88 10.76
N GLN A 40 6.64 3.47 11.96
CA GLN A 40 6.93 2.71 13.17
C GLN A 40 5.82 1.71 13.52
N GLY A 41 4.55 2.09 13.33
CA GLY A 41 3.42 1.17 13.49
C GLY A 41 3.44 0.01 12.48
N LEU A 42 3.85 0.28 11.24
CA LEU A 42 3.93 -0.71 10.16
C LEU A 42 5.16 -1.63 10.25
N LYS A 43 6.20 -1.24 10.99
CA LYS A 43 7.46 -1.98 11.11
C LYS A 43 7.27 -3.45 11.51
N GLN A 44 6.24 -3.77 12.29
CA GLN A 44 5.94 -5.14 12.74
C GLN A 44 5.24 -6.01 11.69
N VAL A 45 4.65 -5.40 10.66
CA VAL A 45 3.82 -6.07 9.64
C VAL A 45 4.40 -5.95 8.23
N ILE A 46 5.38 -5.08 8.02
CA ILE A 46 6.11 -4.96 6.76
C ILE A 46 6.88 -6.24 6.47
N ASP A 47 6.75 -6.70 5.22
CA ASP A 47 7.61 -7.72 4.65
C ASP A 47 8.49 -7.07 3.57
N PRO A 48 9.83 -7.08 3.73
CA PRO A 48 10.76 -6.46 2.77
C PRO A 48 10.64 -6.98 1.35
N LYS A 49 10.21 -8.23 1.18
CA LYS A 49 10.04 -8.87 -0.14
C LYS A 49 8.76 -8.42 -0.84
N LEU A 50 7.86 -7.75 -0.13
CA LEU A 50 6.64 -7.14 -0.67
C LEU A 50 6.77 -5.62 -0.82
N CYS A 51 7.94 -5.06 -0.51
CA CYS A 51 8.23 -3.64 -0.54
C CYS A 51 9.33 -3.33 -1.57
N TYR A 52 8.97 -2.53 -2.57
CA TYR A 52 9.80 -2.26 -3.72
C TYR A 52 10.04 -0.75 -3.87
N VAL A 53 11.27 -0.41 -4.21
CA VAL A 53 11.67 0.91 -4.67
C VAL A 53 12.21 0.74 -6.09
N ALA A 54 11.72 1.54 -7.03
CA ALA A 54 12.23 1.56 -8.39
C ALA A 54 13.19 2.72 -8.57
N TYR A 55 14.32 2.43 -9.20
CA TYR A 55 15.36 3.41 -9.51
C TYR A 55 15.49 3.61 -11.02
N LEU A 56 15.76 4.85 -11.44
CA LEU A 56 16.25 5.19 -12.77
C LEU A 56 17.65 5.79 -12.61
N GLY A 57 18.67 5.00 -12.95
CA GLY A 57 20.04 5.33 -12.53
C GLY A 57 20.13 5.31 -10.99
N ASP A 58 20.59 6.41 -10.40
CA ASP A 58 20.73 6.56 -8.96
C ASP A 58 19.50 7.23 -8.30
N GLU A 59 18.52 7.67 -9.09
CA GLU A 59 17.33 8.34 -8.57
C GLU A 59 16.22 7.32 -8.24
N ALA A 60 15.69 7.39 -7.01
CA ALA A 60 14.48 6.68 -6.62
C ALA A 60 13.24 7.39 -7.18
N VAL A 61 12.48 6.69 -8.02
CA VAL A 61 11.38 7.27 -8.83
C VAL A 61 10.01 6.70 -8.53
N ALA A 62 9.94 5.53 -7.89
CA ALA A 62 8.68 4.93 -7.49
C ALA A 62 8.82 4.05 -6.26
N VAL A 63 7.74 3.92 -5.51
CA VAL A 63 7.65 3.05 -4.34
C VAL A 63 6.37 2.21 -4.40
N SER A 64 6.45 0.97 -3.94
CA SER A 64 5.29 0.12 -3.70
C SER A 64 5.47 -0.60 -2.37
N ILE A 65 4.55 -0.35 -1.43
CA ILE A 65 4.50 -1.02 -0.13
C ILE A 65 3.27 -1.91 -0.13
N THR A 66 3.49 -3.21 -0.07
CA THR A 66 2.42 -4.20 0.04
C THR A 66 2.53 -4.91 1.38
N LEU A 67 1.38 -5.09 2.03
CA LEU A 67 1.26 -5.77 3.31
C LEU A 67 0.45 -7.06 3.15
N PRO A 68 0.72 -8.10 3.94
CA PRO A 68 -0.27 -9.16 4.16
C PRO A 68 -1.58 -8.55 4.67
N ASP A 69 -2.73 -9.05 4.22
CA ASP A 69 -4.02 -8.57 4.69
C ASP A 69 -4.33 -9.07 6.12
N PHE A 70 -3.75 -8.37 7.10
CA PHE A 70 -3.97 -8.65 8.51
C PHE A 70 -5.45 -8.47 8.95
N ASN A 71 -6.33 -7.90 8.11
CA ASN A 71 -7.76 -7.86 8.43
C ASN A 71 -8.37 -9.26 8.56
N GLN A 72 -7.83 -10.27 7.85
CA GLN A 72 -8.26 -11.66 8.01
C GLN A 72 -8.08 -12.16 9.45
N VAL A 73 -7.00 -11.72 10.10
CA VAL A 73 -6.65 -12.05 11.48
C VAL A 73 -7.42 -11.14 12.45
N ALA A 74 -7.41 -9.83 12.20
CA ALA A 74 -8.08 -8.84 13.04
C ALA A 74 -9.58 -9.12 13.21
N LYS A 75 -10.25 -9.60 12.14
CA LYS A 75 -11.66 -10.03 12.20
C LYS A 75 -11.90 -11.15 13.21
N LYS A 76 -10.97 -12.10 13.35
CA LYS A 76 -11.05 -13.18 14.35
C LYS A 76 -10.73 -12.70 15.76
N MET A 77 -9.89 -11.68 15.88
CA MET A 77 -9.56 -11.05 17.17
C MET A 77 -10.71 -10.21 17.73
N ASN A 78 -11.70 -9.82 16.90
CA ASN A 78 -12.80 -8.94 17.28
C ASN A 78 -12.31 -7.64 17.96
N GLY A 79 -11.22 -7.07 17.45
CA GLY A 79 -10.65 -5.80 17.93
C GLY A 79 -9.96 -5.84 19.30
N ARG A 80 -9.79 -7.02 19.93
CA ARG A 80 -9.14 -7.13 21.26
C ARG A 80 -8.01 -8.15 21.22
N ILE A 81 -6.89 -7.82 21.87
CA ILE A 81 -5.77 -8.77 22.05
C ILE A 81 -6.10 -9.79 23.15
N PHE A 82 -6.74 -9.35 24.23
CA PHE A 82 -7.12 -10.18 25.37
C PHE A 82 -8.63 -10.41 25.43
N PRO A 83 -9.08 -11.58 25.94
CA PRO A 83 -8.26 -12.66 26.48
C PRO A 83 -7.63 -13.60 25.43
N PHE A 84 -8.18 -13.70 24.21
CA PHE A 84 -7.78 -14.72 23.22
C PHE A 84 -7.39 -14.19 21.83
N GLY A 85 -7.38 -12.88 21.61
CA GLY A 85 -6.99 -12.31 20.31
C GLY A 85 -5.54 -12.61 19.91
N TRP A 86 -4.62 -12.63 20.88
CA TRP A 86 -3.23 -13.03 20.64
C TRP A 86 -3.11 -14.44 20.04
N TRP A 87 -3.99 -15.37 20.43
CA TRP A 87 -4.02 -16.73 19.87
C TRP A 87 -4.41 -16.71 18.39
N HIS A 88 -5.45 -15.94 18.03
CA HIS A 88 -5.84 -15.75 16.64
C HIS A 88 -4.73 -15.08 15.82
N TYR A 89 -3.99 -14.14 16.42
CA TYR A 89 -2.84 -13.51 15.77
C TYR A 89 -1.72 -14.52 15.49
N LEU A 90 -1.23 -15.21 16.51
CA LEU A 90 -0.09 -16.14 16.38
C LEU A 90 -0.40 -17.31 15.44
N THR A 91 -1.62 -17.86 15.51
CA THR A 91 -2.04 -18.99 14.67
C THR A 91 -2.54 -18.59 13.29
N GLY A 92 -2.90 -17.32 13.10
CA GLY A 92 -3.50 -16.79 11.88
C GLY A 92 -2.53 -16.06 10.96
N LYS A 93 -1.47 -15.42 11.50
CA LYS A 93 -0.56 -14.58 10.70
C LYS A 93 0.10 -15.32 9.53
N GLY A 94 0.45 -16.59 9.70
CA GLY A 94 1.05 -17.43 8.64
C GLY A 94 0.02 -18.03 7.68
N LYS A 95 -1.28 -17.81 7.90
CA LYS A 95 -2.39 -18.32 7.08
C LYS A 95 -3.03 -17.21 6.24
N ILE A 96 -2.47 -16.01 6.26
CA ILE A 96 -2.95 -14.89 5.45
C ILE A 96 -2.69 -15.25 3.98
N ASP A 97 -3.76 -15.32 3.19
CA ASP A 97 -3.73 -15.71 1.79
C ASP A 97 -4.13 -14.56 0.84
N THR A 98 -4.24 -13.33 1.34
CA THR A 98 -4.43 -12.13 0.51
C THR A 98 -3.42 -11.05 0.85
N LEU A 99 -3.05 -10.28 -0.17
CA LEU A 99 -2.17 -9.12 -0.04
C LEU A 99 -2.97 -7.83 -0.18
N ARG A 100 -2.45 -6.75 0.38
CA ARG A 100 -2.98 -5.41 0.22
C ARG A 100 -1.87 -4.47 -0.20
N ILE A 101 -1.94 -3.95 -1.42
CA ILE A 101 -1.05 -2.87 -1.86
C ILE A 101 -1.48 -1.62 -1.09
N PHE A 102 -0.69 -1.24 -0.09
CA PHE A 102 -1.01 -0.16 0.83
C PHE A 102 -0.76 1.20 0.17
N ILE A 103 0.41 1.36 -0.44
CA ILE A 103 0.74 2.52 -1.27
C ILE A 103 1.49 2.08 -2.53
N LEU A 104 1.20 2.76 -3.64
CA LEU A 104 2.03 2.73 -4.84
C LEU A 104 2.11 4.13 -5.44
N GLY A 105 3.31 4.69 -5.46
CA GLY A 105 3.58 6.05 -5.89
C GLY A 105 4.65 6.08 -6.96
N VAL A 106 4.47 6.95 -7.95
CA VAL A 106 5.47 7.28 -8.94
C VAL A 106 5.62 8.79 -8.93
N LYS A 107 6.87 9.27 -8.80
CA LYS A 107 7.17 10.70 -8.84
C LYS A 107 6.55 11.35 -10.08
N LYS A 108 5.99 12.56 -9.93
CA LYS A 108 5.27 13.32 -10.97
C LYS A 108 6.03 13.36 -12.29
N ALA A 109 7.33 13.65 -12.23
CA ALA A 109 8.22 13.71 -13.40
C ALA A 109 8.24 12.41 -14.23
N HIS A 110 7.98 11.26 -13.59
CA HIS A 110 8.05 9.94 -14.21
C HIS A 110 6.69 9.26 -14.39
N GLN A 111 5.57 9.94 -14.09
CA GLN A 111 4.22 9.36 -14.21
C GLN A 111 3.82 9.03 -15.65
N LYS A 112 4.51 9.53 -16.67
CA LYS A 112 4.27 9.11 -18.08
C LYS A 112 4.88 7.74 -18.40
N LEU A 113 5.91 7.32 -17.66
CA LEU A 113 6.56 6.02 -17.83
C LEU A 113 5.73 4.92 -17.16
N PRO A 114 5.72 3.67 -17.65
CA PRO A 114 4.88 2.60 -17.09
C PRO A 114 5.46 2.01 -15.79
N LEU A 115 6.01 2.81 -14.87
CA LEU A 115 6.77 2.34 -13.70
C LEU A 115 5.91 1.61 -12.65
N GLY A 116 4.62 1.92 -12.54
CA GLY A 116 3.74 1.28 -11.56
C GLY A 116 3.36 -0.17 -11.90
N ALA A 117 3.15 -0.49 -13.18
CA ALA A 117 2.69 -1.82 -13.59
C ALA A 117 3.69 -2.95 -13.25
N PRO A 118 5.02 -2.80 -13.48
CA PRO A 118 6.01 -3.77 -13.04
C PRO A 118 5.99 -4.00 -11.53
N LEU A 119 5.73 -2.98 -10.71
CA LEU A 119 5.65 -3.13 -9.25
C LEU A 119 4.47 -4.01 -8.83
N TYR A 120 3.30 -3.85 -9.47
CA TYR A 120 2.17 -4.77 -9.26
C TYR A 120 2.51 -6.21 -9.66
N VAL A 121 3.18 -6.38 -10.80
CA VAL A 121 3.60 -7.71 -11.27
C VAL A 121 4.56 -8.37 -10.28
N ARG A 122 5.56 -7.62 -9.79
CA ARG A 122 6.52 -8.12 -8.78
C ARG A 122 5.82 -8.54 -7.49
N THR A 123 4.90 -7.72 -7.00
CA THR A 123 4.05 -8.04 -5.85
C THR A 123 3.25 -9.33 -6.09
N TRP A 124 2.65 -9.46 -7.26
CA TRP A 124 1.86 -10.65 -7.61
C TRP A 124 2.71 -11.92 -7.73
N GLU A 125 3.86 -11.84 -8.39
CA GLU A 125 4.83 -12.95 -8.48
C GLU A 125 5.26 -13.44 -7.10
N GLU A 126 5.62 -12.51 -6.21
CA GLU A 126 6.00 -12.84 -4.83
C GLU A 126 4.83 -13.43 -4.05
N GLY A 127 3.62 -12.91 -4.26
CA GLY A 127 2.40 -13.48 -3.72
C GLY A 127 2.18 -14.93 -4.15
N LEU A 128 2.33 -15.24 -5.44
CA LEU A 128 2.16 -16.59 -5.97
C LEU A 128 3.15 -17.57 -5.36
N ARG A 129 4.42 -17.18 -5.17
CA ARG A 129 5.44 -18.01 -4.49
C ARG A 129 5.04 -18.37 -3.06
N ARG A 130 4.21 -17.55 -2.42
CA ARG A 130 3.72 -17.73 -1.05
C ARG A 130 2.36 -18.42 -0.97
N GLY A 131 1.76 -18.74 -2.11
CA GLY A 131 0.43 -19.35 -2.17
C GLY A 131 -0.72 -18.38 -1.83
N VAL A 132 -0.52 -17.07 -1.98
CA VAL A 132 -1.63 -16.11 -1.86
C VAL A 132 -2.62 -16.31 -3.00
N ARG A 133 -3.90 -16.08 -2.72
CA ARG A 133 -5.01 -16.26 -3.66
C ARG A 133 -5.47 -14.96 -4.32
N GLY A 134 -5.07 -13.81 -3.77
CA GLY A 134 -5.51 -12.52 -4.27
C GLY A 134 -4.73 -11.34 -3.69
N ALA A 135 -4.90 -10.19 -4.32
CA ALA A 135 -4.38 -8.91 -3.86
C ALA A 135 -5.43 -7.81 -4.03
N GLU A 136 -5.44 -6.84 -3.13
CA GLU A 136 -6.33 -5.68 -3.11
C GLU A 136 -5.50 -4.40 -3.26
N ALA A 137 -5.91 -3.47 -4.12
CA ALA A 137 -5.11 -2.31 -4.51
C ALA A 137 -5.47 -1.01 -3.77
N SER A 138 -5.97 -1.12 -2.54
CA SER A 138 -6.47 -0.03 -1.71
C SER A 138 -7.44 0.92 -2.45
N LEU A 139 -7.61 2.14 -1.93
CA LEU A 139 -8.49 3.14 -2.52
C LEU A 139 -7.80 3.79 -3.71
N ILE A 140 -8.42 3.69 -4.88
CA ILE A 140 -7.97 4.34 -6.10
C ILE A 140 -9.07 5.31 -6.52
N LEU A 141 -8.69 6.56 -6.78
CA LEU A 141 -9.62 7.58 -7.27
C LEU A 141 -10.23 7.14 -8.59
N GLU A 142 -11.54 7.37 -8.75
CA GLU A 142 -12.30 6.94 -9.93
C GLU A 142 -11.75 7.53 -11.24
N ASN A 143 -11.21 8.75 -11.18
CA ASN A 143 -10.60 9.47 -12.29
C ASN A 143 -9.13 9.10 -12.54
N ASN A 144 -8.51 8.25 -11.72
CA ASN A 144 -7.15 7.75 -11.96
C ASN A 144 -7.16 6.62 -13.00
N ASN A 145 -7.53 6.98 -14.23
CA ASN A 145 -7.73 6.07 -15.36
C ASN A 145 -6.47 5.26 -15.69
N ARG A 146 -5.29 5.85 -15.47
CA ARG A 146 -4.01 5.17 -15.71
C ARG A 146 -3.80 4.02 -14.74
N MET A 147 -4.00 4.27 -13.45
CA MET A 147 -3.86 3.26 -12.41
C MET A 147 -4.93 2.17 -12.58
N ARG A 148 -6.20 2.58 -12.75
CA ARG A 148 -7.31 1.64 -13.01
C ARG A 148 -7.07 0.77 -14.25
N GLY A 149 -6.69 1.37 -15.37
CA GLY A 149 -6.42 0.64 -16.61
C GLY A 149 -5.23 -0.33 -16.49
N ALA A 150 -4.22 -0.02 -15.68
CA ALA A 150 -3.12 -0.95 -15.39
C ALA A 150 -3.62 -2.18 -14.62
N LEU A 151 -4.45 -1.99 -13.59
CA LEU A 151 -5.01 -3.08 -12.80
C LEU A 151 -6.02 -3.92 -13.58
N GLU A 152 -6.88 -3.30 -14.38
CA GLU A 152 -7.84 -4.00 -15.24
C GLU A 152 -7.11 -4.92 -16.24
N LYS A 153 -6.00 -4.45 -16.83
CA LYS A 153 -5.13 -5.28 -17.70
C LYS A 153 -4.45 -6.43 -16.96
N LEU A 154 -4.19 -6.27 -15.67
CA LEU A 154 -3.68 -7.33 -14.79
C LEU A 154 -4.79 -8.28 -14.29
N GLY A 155 -6.04 -8.10 -14.75
CA GLY A 155 -7.18 -8.94 -14.41
C GLY A 155 -7.86 -8.57 -13.08
N ALA A 156 -7.52 -7.43 -12.48
CA ALA A 156 -8.19 -6.95 -11.28
C ALA A 156 -9.64 -6.57 -11.58
N LYS A 157 -10.51 -6.74 -10.57
CA LYS A 157 -11.93 -6.41 -10.66
C LYS A 157 -12.27 -5.39 -9.58
N ILE A 158 -13.07 -4.40 -9.94
CA ILE A 158 -13.65 -3.47 -8.97
C ILE A 158 -14.65 -4.26 -8.13
N TYR A 159 -14.38 -4.39 -6.83
CA TYR A 159 -15.25 -5.13 -5.91
C TYR A 159 -16.03 -4.20 -4.95
N LYS A 160 -15.58 -2.97 -4.78
CA LYS A 160 -16.21 -1.97 -3.91
C LYS A 160 -15.95 -0.56 -4.42
N THR A 161 -16.97 0.28 -4.30
CA THR A 161 -16.91 1.70 -4.68
C THR A 161 -17.39 2.55 -3.51
N TYR A 162 -16.55 3.51 -3.09
CA TYR A 162 -16.92 4.51 -2.09
C TYR A 162 -17.29 5.82 -2.80
N ARG A 163 -18.33 6.50 -2.33
CA ARG A 163 -18.79 7.79 -2.83
C ARG A 163 -18.83 8.78 -1.68
N ILE A 164 -18.19 9.92 -1.86
CA ILE A 164 -18.20 11.01 -0.89
C ILE A 164 -19.15 12.07 -1.43
N TYR A 165 -20.08 12.50 -0.59
CA TYR A 165 -21.06 13.54 -0.90
C TYR A 165 -20.80 14.72 0.03
N GLU A 166 -20.87 15.92 -0.52
CA GLU A 166 -20.80 17.16 0.24
C GLU A 166 -22.17 17.85 0.19
N THR A 167 -22.59 18.43 1.32
CA THR A 167 -23.75 19.33 1.37
C THR A 167 -23.34 20.60 2.07
N SER A 168 -23.84 21.73 1.59
CA SER A 168 -23.68 22.99 2.31
C SER A 168 -24.38 22.89 3.67
N THR A 169 -23.67 23.25 4.73
CA THR A 169 -24.22 23.36 6.08
C THR A 169 -24.72 24.77 6.39
N SER A 170 -24.63 25.71 5.43
CA SER A 170 -25.12 27.07 5.57
C SER A 170 -26.65 27.08 5.52
N ARG A 171 -27.27 27.48 6.62
CA ARG A 171 -28.67 27.96 6.66
C ARG A 171 -28.71 29.45 6.41
#